data_AF-A0A9P4TZG0-F1
#
_entry.id   AF-A0A9P4TZG0-F1
#
_cell.length_a   1.000
_cell.length_b   1.000
_cell.length_c   1.000
_cell.angle_alpha   90.00
_cell.angle_beta   90.00
_cell.angle_gamma   90.00
#
_symmetry.space_group_name_H-M   'P 1'
#
loop_
_entity.id
_entity.type
_entity.pdbx_description
1 polymer ?
#
loop_
_entity_poly.entity_id
_entity_poly.type
_entity_poly.pdbx_seq_one_letter_code
_entity_poly.pdbx_strand_id
1 'polypeptide(L)'
;MAPKGTESALHSIFDSGAYADATIRCGTREFKIHKAIVCTQSEFFVNAFKQQAFKEGETVIITMNEDDPDIIAAALEFLYTSKYSLPADDRSTMLFHLAIYEIADMVQNWELRALAENKFTTVARAYWNKGDFPLAVQKVYAVAPPGA
;
A
#
# COMPACT_ATOMS: atom_id res chain seq x y z
N MET A 1 0.78 -32.21 4.46
CA MET A 1 -0.08 -31.08 4.03
C MET A 1 -0.13 -31.09 2.52
N ALA A 2 -1.30 -30.92 1.90
CA ALA A 2 -1.39 -30.70 0.46
C ALA A 2 -0.74 -29.34 0.11
N PRO A 3 -0.03 -29.22 -1.02
CA PRO A 3 0.56 -27.95 -1.42
C PRO A 3 -0.56 -26.92 -1.68
N LYS A 4 -0.45 -25.74 -1.08
CA LYS A 4 -1.30 -24.59 -1.42
C LYS A 4 -0.82 -24.01 -2.76
N GLY A 5 -1.72 -23.43 -3.54
CA GLY A 5 -1.32 -22.60 -4.69
C GLY A 5 -0.51 -21.38 -4.23
N THR A 6 0.39 -20.87 -5.07
CA THR A 6 1.36 -19.82 -4.71
C THR A 6 0.69 -18.56 -4.14
N GLU A 7 -0.39 -18.08 -4.75
CA GLU A 7 -1.17 -16.92 -4.27
C GLU A 7 -1.72 -17.15 -2.86
N SER A 8 -2.31 -18.33 -2.61
CA SER A 8 -2.83 -18.69 -1.28
C SER A 8 -1.73 -18.83 -0.24
N ALA A 9 -0.53 -19.29 -0.64
CA ALA A 9 0.62 -19.34 0.25
C ALA A 9 1.11 -17.93 0.63
N LEU A 10 1.21 -17.01 -0.35
CA LEU A 10 1.61 -15.62 -0.14
C LEU A 10 0.62 -14.87 0.75
N HIS A 11 -0.68 -15.02 0.50
CA HIS A 11 -1.72 -14.46 1.35
C HIS A 11 -1.64 -15.02 2.79
N SER A 12 -1.40 -16.32 2.94
CA SER A 12 -1.30 -16.97 4.26
C SER A 12 -0.12 -16.46 5.09
N ILE A 13 1.03 -16.18 4.49
CA ILE A 13 2.19 -15.64 5.22
C ILE A 13 2.03 -14.14 5.50
N PHE A 14 1.32 -13.41 4.63
CA PHE A 14 0.96 -12.02 4.88
C PHE A 14 0.05 -11.88 6.11
N ASP A 15 -1.05 -12.64 6.17
CA ASP A 15 -2.00 -12.57 7.29
C ASP A 15 -1.39 -13.00 8.62
N SER A 16 -0.59 -14.07 8.60
CA SER A 16 -0.05 -14.66 9.83
C SER A 16 1.23 -14.00 10.32
N GLY A 17 1.97 -13.33 9.43
CA GLY A 17 3.32 -12.83 9.71
C GLY A 17 4.35 -13.93 9.95
N ALA A 18 4.03 -15.19 9.67
CA ALA A 18 4.94 -16.31 9.88
C ALA A 18 6.18 -16.16 8.99
N TYR A 19 7.37 -16.29 9.57
CA TYR A 19 8.69 -16.12 8.92
C TYR A 19 9.04 -14.68 8.52
N ALA A 20 8.30 -13.69 9.00
CA ALA A 20 8.64 -12.29 8.79
C ALA A 20 10.01 -11.95 9.38
N ASP A 21 10.80 -11.20 8.62
CA ASP A 21 12.15 -10.77 8.96
C ASP A 21 12.25 -9.24 9.04
N ALA A 22 11.12 -8.52 8.96
CA ALA A 22 11.02 -7.08 9.13
C ALA A 22 9.65 -6.65 9.69
N THR A 23 9.56 -5.41 10.18
CA THR A 23 8.30 -4.82 10.66
C THR A 23 8.11 -3.40 10.13
N ILE A 24 6.88 -3.06 9.71
CA ILE A 24 6.46 -1.68 9.51
C ILE A 24 5.61 -1.26 10.71
N ARG A 25 5.93 -0.12 11.32
CA ARG A 25 5.13 0.48 12.39
C ARG A 25 4.39 1.71 11.85
N CYS A 26 3.08 1.73 12.00
CA CYS A 26 2.22 2.84 11.64
C CYS A 26 1.32 3.17 12.83
N GLY A 27 1.69 4.22 13.59
CA GLY A 27 1.02 4.57 14.83
C GLY A 27 1.03 3.41 15.83
N THR A 28 -0.14 2.89 16.17
CA THR A 28 -0.31 1.76 17.09
C THR A 28 -0.32 0.39 16.40
N ARG A 29 -0.32 0.34 15.07
CA ARG A 29 -0.34 -0.90 14.30
C ARG A 29 1.07 -1.28 13.87
N GLU A 30 1.34 -2.59 13.92
CA GLU A 30 2.56 -3.19 13.39
C GLU A 30 2.21 -4.22 12.31
N PHE A 31 2.97 -4.20 11.22
CA PHE A 31 2.85 -5.12 10.11
C PHE A 31 4.12 -5.94 10.01
N LYS A 32 3.99 -7.27 10.16
CA LYS A 32 5.10 -8.21 9.98
C LYS A 32 5.24 -8.49 8.48
N ILE A 33 6.43 -8.22 7.94
CA ILE A 33 6.69 -8.29 6.50
C ILE A 33 7.95 -9.08 6.19
N HIS A 34 8.04 -9.54 4.94
CA HIS A 34 9.13 -10.35 4.41
C HIS A 34 9.94 -9.53 3.41
N LYS A 35 11.21 -9.25 3.71
CA LYS A 35 12.11 -8.48 2.82
C LYS A 35 12.19 -9.10 1.43
N ALA A 36 12.26 -10.43 1.36
CA ALA A 36 12.33 -11.16 0.09
C ALA A 36 11.13 -10.90 -0.84
N ILE A 37 10.01 -10.43 -0.30
CA ILE A 37 8.80 -10.08 -1.06
C ILE A 37 8.76 -8.57 -1.28
N VAL A 38 8.86 -7.76 -0.23
CA VAL A 38 8.66 -6.31 -0.40
C VAL A 38 9.80 -5.63 -1.16
N CYS A 39 11.04 -6.10 -1.02
CA CYS A 39 12.19 -5.51 -1.73
C CYS A 39 12.22 -5.88 -3.22
N THR A 40 11.63 -7.01 -3.62
CA THR A 40 11.55 -7.37 -5.06
C THR A 40 10.49 -6.57 -5.78
N GLN A 41 9.56 -5.97 -5.04
CA GLN A 41 8.41 -5.25 -5.56
C GLN A 41 8.53 -3.73 -5.43
N SER A 42 9.54 -3.21 -4.74
CA SER A 42 9.62 -1.78 -4.42
C SER A 42 11.05 -1.35 -4.07
N GLU A 43 11.54 -0.36 -4.81
CA GLU A 43 12.86 0.26 -4.59
C GLU A 43 12.93 1.00 -3.25
N PHE A 44 11.80 1.53 -2.77
CA PHE A 44 11.70 2.14 -1.44
C PHE A 44 12.16 1.16 -0.35
N PHE A 45 11.66 -0.08 -0.36
CA PHE A 45 12.05 -1.08 0.64
C PHE A 45 13.50 -1.55 0.46
N VAL A 46 13.99 -1.65 -0.78
CA VAL A 46 15.42 -1.93 -1.04
C VAL A 46 16.30 -0.89 -0.36
N ASN A 47 15.97 0.39 -0.54
CA ASN A 47 16.72 1.51 0.01
C ASN A 47 16.57 1.60 1.54
N ALA A 48 15.36 1.40 2.07
CA ALA A 48 15.08 1.44 3.50
C ALA A 48 15.84 0.35 4.26
N PHE A 49 15.95 -0.86 3.71
CA PHE A 49 16.67 -1.96 4.35
C PHE A 49 18.17 -2.02 4.01
N LYS A 50 18.67 -1.06 3.22
CA LYS A 50 20.09 -1.01 2.87
C LYS A 50 20.91 -0.71 4.12
N GLN A 51 21.81 -1.64 4.46
CA GLN A 51 22.70 -1.49 5.62
C GLN A 51 23.54 -0.22 5.50
N GLN A 52 23.77 0.44 6.64
CA GLN A 52 24.58 1.67 6.76
C GLN A 52 24.03 2.90 6.01
N ALA A 53 22.90 2.80 5.31
CA ALA A 53 22.24 3.94 4.68
C ALA A 53 21.26 4.63 5.63
N PHE A 54 20.50 3.85 6.39
CA PHE A 54 19.46 4.32 7.31
C PHE A 54 19.36 3.46 8.58
N LYS A 55 18.71 3.98 9.63
CA LYS A 55 18.56 3.27 10.93
C LYS A 55 17.75 1.98 10.80
N GLU A 56 16.91 1.93 9.78
CA GLU A 56 16.04 0.83 9.37
C GLU A 56 16.86 -0.38 8.91
N GLY A 57 18.05 -0.18 8.33
CA GLY A 57 18.96 -1.26 7.95
C GLY A 57 19.51 -2.07 9.14
N GLU A 58 19.54 -1.46 10.33
CA GLU A 58 20.01 -2.09 11.58
C GLU A 58 18.85 -2.58 12.45
N THR A 59 17.80 -1.79 12.58
CA THR A 59 16.63 -2.10 13.43
C THR A 59 15.64 -3.04 12.75
N VAL A 60 15.63 -3.05 11.42
CA VAL A 60 14.68 -3.78 10.58
C VAL A 60 13.21 -3.37 10.83
N ILE A 61 13.03 -2.15 11.32
CA ILE A 61 11.75 -1.52 11.59
C ILE A 61 11.64 -0.25 10.76
N ILE A 62 10.67 -0.18 9.85
CA ILE A 62 10.33 1.04 9.11
C ILE A 62 9.19 1.73 9.84
N THR A 63 9.30 3.04 10.09
CA THR A 63 8.25 3.81 10.78
C THR A 63 7.53 4.73 9.80
N MET A 64 6.22 4.55 9.66
CA MET A 64 5.32 5.28 8.75
C MET A 64 4.14 5.84 9.55
N ASN A 65 4.42 6.75 10.49
CA ASN A 65 3.45 7.22 11.48
C ASN A 65 2.47 8.27 10.94
N GLU A 66 2.78 8.89 9.80
CA GLU A 66 1.95 9.94 9.19
C GLU A 66 0.90 9.38 8.23
N ASP A 67 1.03 8.10 7.86
CA ASP A 67 0.18 7.41 6.91
C ASP A 67 -1.03 6.73 7.59
N ASP A 68 -2.08 6.48 6.81
CA ASP A 68 -3.24 5.70 7.27
C ASP A 68 -2.86 4.21 7.32
N PRO A 69 -2.99 3.54 8.49
CA PRO A 69 -2.65 2.12 8.62
C PRO A 69 -3.43 1.19 7.66
N ASP A 70 -4.65 1.55 7.25
CA ASP A 70 -5.42 0.74 6.30
C ASP A 70 -4.89 0.89 4.87
N ILE A 71 -4.36 2.07 4.54
CA ILE A 71 -3.69 2.32 3.26
C ILE A 71 -2.38 1.54 3.19
N ILE A 72 -1.62 1.49 4.29
CA ILE A 72 -0.43 0.63 4.40
C ILE A 72 -0.82 -0.84 4.27
N ALA A 73 -1.87 -1.30 4.96
CA ALA A 73 -2.31 -2.69 4.89
C ALA A 73 -2.67 -3.10 3.46
N ALA A 74 -3.44 -2.27 2.76
CA ALA A 74 -3.84 -2.50 1.37
C ALA A 74 -2.64 -2.45 0.40
N ALA A 75 -1.72 -1.51 0.59
CA ALA A 75 -0.49 -1.46 -0.21
C ALA A 75 0.37 -2.71 -0.01
N LEU A 76 0.51 -3.18 1.23
CA LEU A 76 1.23 -4.41 1.53
C LEU A 76 0.51 -5.65 0.96
N GLU A 77 -0.82 -5.74 1.08
CA GLU A 77 -1.61 -6.82 0.46
C GLU A 77 -1.31 -6.93 -1.04
N PHE A 78 -1.19 -5.78 -1.72
CA PHE A 78 -0.83 -5.73 -3.13
C PHE A 78 0.57 -6.30 -3.41
N LEU A 79 1.59 -5.99 -2.59
CA LEU A 79 2.94 -6.52 -2.81
C LEU A 79 2.99 -8.06 -2.74
N TYR A 80 2.06 -8.69 -2.00
CA TYR A 80 1.98 -10.13 -1.85
C TYR A 80 1.06 -10.80 -2.87
N THR A 81 0.01 -10.11 -3.32
CA THR A 81 -1.11 -10.75 -4.06
C THR A 81 -1.48 -10.07 -5.37
N SER A 82 -0.83 -8.94 -5.69
CA SER A 82 -1.16 -8.05 -6.82
C SER A 82 -2.60 -7.51 -6.78
N LYS A 83 -3.25 -7.58 -5.62
CA LYS A 83 -4.61 -7.09 -5.36
C LYS A 83 -4.61 -6.34 -4.03
N TYR A 84 -5.52 -5.39 -3.89
CA TYR A 84 -5.81 -4.81 -2.60
C TYR A 84 -7.32 -4.67 -2.41
N SER A 85 -7.72 -4.83 -1.17
CA SER A 85 -9.09 -4.83 -0.74
C SER A 85 -9.49 -3.45 -0.19
N LEU A 86 -10.77 -3.12 -0.33
CA LEU A 86 -11.33 -1.96 0.33
C LEU A 86 -11.67 -2.33 1.78
N PRO A 87 -11.55 -1.39 2.72
CA PRO A 87 -12.06 -1.58 4.07
C PRO A 87 -13.59 -1.76 4.04
N ALA A 88 -14.12 -2.50 5.01
CA ALA A 88 -15.56 -2.76 5.13
C ALA A 88 -16.35 -1.60 5.79
N ASP A 89 -15.74 -0.42 5.91
CA ASP A 89 -16.34 0.76 6.54
C ASP A 89 -16.98 1.70 5.51
N ASP A 90 -17.63 2.76 6.00
CA ASP A 90 -18.35 3.73 5.16
C ASP A 90 -17.43 4.80 4.54
N ARG A 91 -16.10 4.57 4.47
CA ARG A 91 -15.18 5.56 3.87
C ARG A 91 -15.45 5.73 2.38
N SER A 92 -15.17 6.94 1.88
CA SER A 92 -15.24 7.21 0.45
C SER A 92 -14.25 6.32 -0.31
N THR A 93 -14.78 5.48 -1.19
CA THR A 93 -13.98 4.61 -2.07
C THR A 93 -13.08 5.43 -3.00
N MET A 94 -13.52 6.60 -3.45
CA MET A 94 -12.71 7.50 -4.27
C MET A 94 -11.48 7.99 -3.50
N LEU A 95 -11.69 8.50 -2.29
CA LEU A 95 -10.59 8.99 -1.44
C LEU A 95 -9.64 7.86 -1.02
N PHE A 96 -10.16 6.65 -0.83
CA PHE A 96 -9.33 5.48 -0.55
C PHE A 96 -8.40 5.14 -1.73
N HIS A 97 -8.93 5.05 -2.96
CA HIS A 97 -8.09 4.81 -4.13
C HIS A 97 -7.07 5.93 -4.38
N LEU A 98 -7.42 7.19 -4.09
CA LEU A 98 -6.46 8.30 -4.12
C LEU A 98 -5.34 8.14 -3.10
N ALA A 99 -5.67 7.75 -1.87
CA ALA A 99 -4.65 7.50 -0.86
C ALA A 99 -3.75 6.30 -1.20
N ILE A 100 -4.30 5.27 -1.87
CA ILE A 100 -3.48 4.18 -2.42
C ILE A 100 -2.58 4.68 -3.55
N TYR A 101 -3.02 5.62 -4.37
CA TYR A 101 -2.17 6.23 -5.39
C TYR A 101 -1.00 7.00 -4.77
N GLU A 102 -1.26 7.80 -3.72
CA GLU A 102 -0.22 8.51 -2.96
C GLU A 102 0.81 7.55 -2.38
N ILE A 103 0.36 6.50 -1.67
CA ILE A 103 1.29 5.56 -1.04
C ILE A 103 2.05 4.74 -2.09
N ALA A 104 1.45 4.46 -3.24
CA ALA A 104 2.10 3.74 -4.34
C ALA A 104 3.31 4.50 -4.89
N ASP A 105 3.19 5.83 -5.00
CA ASP A 105 4.28 6.69 -5.42
C ASP A 105 5.39 6.72 -4.36
N MET A 106 5.03 6.85 -3.08
CA MET A 106 5.98 6.80 -1.96
C MET A 106 6.76 5.49 -1.92
N VAL A 107 6.08 4.35 -2.06
CA VAL A 107 6.73 3.03 -2.08
C VAL A 107 7.34 2.70 -3.44
N GLN A 108 7.31 3.62 -4.41
CA GLN A 108 7.90 3.46 -5.73
C GLN A 108 7.42 2.20 -6.46
N ASN A 109 6.10 1.91 -6.39
CA ASN A 109 5.47 0.79 -7.08
C ASN A 109 4.49 1.30 -8.14
N TRP A 110 4.95 1.31 -9.41
CA TRP A 110 4.18 1.83 -10.53
C TRP A 110 2.93 0.98 -10.86
N GLU A 111 2.96 -0.34 -10.63
CA GLU A 111 1.83 -1.23 -10.89
C GLU A 111 0.66 -0.95 -9.93
N LEU A 112 0.96 -0.74 -8.64
CA LEU A 112 -0.01 -0.33 -7.63
C LEU A 112 -0.58 1.05 -7.97
N ARG A 113 0.28 1.99 -8.38
CA ARG A 113 -0.14 3.34 -8.80
C ARG A 113 -1.11 3.27 -9.96
N ALA A 114 -0.78 2.51 -11.00
CA ALA A 114 -1.64 2.28 -12.16
C ALA A 114 -2.95 1.56 -11.78
N LEU A 115 -2.90 0.55 -10.91
CA LEU A 115 -4.11 -0.14 -10.44
C LEU A 115 -5.03 0.81 -9.66
N ALA A 116 -4.46 1.65 -8.79
CA ALA A 116 -5.20 2.64 -8.02
C ALA A 116 -5.85 3.71 -8.91
N GLU A 117 -5.12 4.20 -9.92
CA GLU A 117 -5.66 5.14 -10.92
C GLU A 117 -6.83 4.53 -11.70
N ASN A 118 -6.70 3.27 -12.14
CA ASN A 118 -7.76 2.57 -12.85
C ASN A 118 -9.00 2.41 -11.96
N LYS A 119 -8.84 1.92 -10.73
CA LYS A 119 -9.94 1.75 -9.77
C LYS A 119 -10.60 3.08 -9.42
N PHE A 120 -9.81 4.13 -9.17
CA PHE A 120 -10.31 5.49 -8.97
C PHE A 120 -11.15 5.95 -10.16
N THR A 121 -10.61 5.83 -11.37
CA THR A 121 -11.31 6.23 -12.61
C THR A 121 -12.64 5.50 -12.78
N THR A 122 -12.68 4.20 -12.49
CA THR A 122 -13.94 3.42 -12.53
C THR A 122 -14.97 3.98 -11.56
N VAL A 123 -14.58 4.21 -10.30
CA VAL A 123 -15.49 4.69 -9.25
C VAL A 123 -15.92 6.14 -9.54
N ALA A 124 -15.00 7.01 -9.94
CA ALA A 124 -15.26 8.39 -10.31
C ALA A 124 -16.26 8.49 -11.47
N ARG A 125 -16.10 7.67 -12.52
CA ARG A 125 -17.04 7.64 -13.65
C ARG A 125 -18.44 7.17 -13.25
N ALA A 126 -18.53 6.18 -12.36
CA ALA A 126 -19.80 5.62 -11.92
C ALA A 126 -20.55 6.54 -10.94
N TYR A 127 -19.82 7.32 -10.14
CA TYR A 127 -20.35 8.00 -8.96
C TYR A 127 -19.96 9.49 -8.86
N TRP A 128 -19.63 10.14 -9.98
CA TRP A 128 -19.27 11.57 -10.03
C TRP A 128 -20.32 12.50 -9.42
N ASN A 129 -21.58 12.04 -9.32
CA ASN A 129 -22.71 12.78 -8.77
C ASN A 129 -22.87 12.60 -7.24
N LYS A 130 -21.95 11.89 -6.57
CA LYS A 130 -21.94 11.71 -5.12
C LYS A 130 -21.18 12.83 -4.43
N GLY A 131 -21.51 13.08 -3.16
CA GLY A 131 -20.99 14.21 -2.38
C GLY A 131 -19.49 14.14 -2.08
N ASP A 132 -18.86 12.97 -2.24
CA ASP A 132 -17.43 12.76 -2.06
C ASP A 132 -16.60 13.12 -3.30
N PHE A 133 -17.22 13.19 -4.49
CA PHE A 133 -16.50 13.51 -5.72
C PHE A 133 -15.81 14.90 -5.70
N PRO A 134 -16.44 16.00 -5.24
CA PRO A 134 -15.75 17.29 -5.14
C PRO A 134 -14.52 17.25 -4.23
N LEU A 135 -14.59 16.51 -3.12
CA LEU A 135 -13.46 16.32 -2.20
C LEU A 135 -12.34 15.51 -2.88
N ALA A 136 -12.71 14.47 -3.63
CA ALA A 136 -11.75 13.69 -4.40
C ALA A 136 -11.02 14.54 -5.45
N VAL A 137 -11.73 15.38 -6.20
CA VAL A 137 -11.13 16.32 -7.17
C VAL A 137 -10.18 17.29 -6.47
N GLN A 138 -10.59 17.89 -5.36
CA GLN A 138 -9.71 18.78 -4.58
C GLN A 138 -8.43 18.05 -4.16
N LYS A 139 -8.55 16.80 -3.70
CA LYS A 139 -7.39 16.00 -3.30
C LYS A 139 -6.49 15.65 -4.48
N VAL A 140 -7.04 15.29 -5.64
CA VAL A 140 -6.26 15.04 -6.88
C VAL A 140 -5.35 16.23 -7.20
N TYR A 141 -5.86 17.46 -7.15
CA TYR A 141 -5.06 18.66 -7.43
C TYR A 141 -3.92 18.90 -6.42
N ALA A 142 -4.06 18.42 -5.18
CA ALA A 142 -3.01 18.52 -4.17
C ALA A 142 -1.91 17.47 -4.36
N VAL A 143 -2.26 16.30 -4.91
CA VAL A 143 -1.37 15.13 -5.02
C VAL A 143 -0.64 15.09 -6.37
N ALA A 144 -1.32 15.48 -7.45
CA ALA A 144 -0.79 15.43 -8.80
C ALA A 144 -0.82 16.84 -9.41
N PRO A 145 0.13 17.72 -9.07
CA PRO A 145 0.15 19.06 -9.62
C PRO A 145 0.32 19.00 -11.16
N PRO A 146 -0.30 19.92 -11.92
CA PRO A 146 -0.23 19.91 -13.37
C PRO A 146 1.21 20.00 -13.87
N GLY A 147 1.67 18.99 -14.62
CA GLY A 147 2.97 18.98 -15.30
C GLY A 147 4.07 18.11 -14.69
N ALA A 148 3.74 17.20 -13.77
CA ALA A 148 4.64 16.12 -13.32
C ALA A 148 4.69 14.95 -14.33
#